data_AF-A0A800MAW3-F1
#
_entry.id   AF-A0A800MAW3-F1
#
_cell.length_a   1.000
_cell.length_b   1.000
_cell.length_c   1.000
_cell.angle_alpha   90.00
_cell.angle_beta   90.00
_cell.angle_gamma   90.00
#
_symmetry.space_group_name_H-M   'P 1'
#
loop_
_entity.id
_entity.type
_entity.pdbx_description
1 polymer ?
#
loop_
_entity_poly.entity_id
_entity_poly.type
_entity_poly.pdbx_seq_one_letter_code
_entity_poly.pdbx_strand_id
1 'polypeptide(L)'
;MPGWNLNGTPINAATQRARQQTVGRRMVWNRVSGPNRIDLIYRDKPLRTIRTVFGDPDATNDQRWTYKGLRIQDPTDNRMYDTVIFSFKKGKVAEIYIE
;
A
#
# COMPACT_ATOMS: atom_id res chain seq x y z
N MET A 1 -1.17 1.71 -20.26
CA MET A 1 -1.04 3.17 -20.48
C MET A 1 -0.63 3.79 -19.15
N PRO A 2 0.40 4.66 -19.08
CA PRO A 2 0.78 5.27 -17.82
C PRO A 2 -0.36 6.16 -17.35
N GLY A 3 -0.83 5.94 -16.11
CA GLY A 3 -1.86 6.77 -15.49
C GLY A 3 -1.34 8.16 -15.15
N TRP A 4 -2.24 9.00 -14.66
CA TRP A 4 -1.93 10.32 -14.12
C TRP A 4 -1.70 10.22 -12.60
N ASN A 5 -0.75 11.00 -12.08
CA ASN A 5 -0.62 11.23 -10.64
C ASN A 5 -1.86 11.97 -10.11
N LEU A 6 -2.15 11.88 -8.81
CA LEU A 6 -3.28 12.55 -8.16
C LEU A 6 -3.22 14.10 -8.23
N ASN A 7 -2.10 14.67 -8.68
CA ASN A 7 -1.89 16.10 -8.91
C ASN A 7 -1.95 16.50 -10.40
N GLY A 8 -2.40 15.61 -11.30
CA GLY A 8 -2.54 15.88 -12.73
C GLY A 8 -1.24 15.84 -13.52
N THR A 9 -0.13 15.36 -12.94
CA THR A 9 1.13 15.15 -13.68
C THR A 9 1.19 13.74 -14.27
N PRO A 10 1.82 13.53 -15.43
CA PRO A 10 1.96 12.18 -15.98
C PRO A 10 2.82 11.34 -15.02
N ILE A 11 2.42 10.09 -14.76
CA ILE A 11 3.28 9.14 -14.05
C ILE A 11 4.48 8.86 -14.95
N ASN A 12 5.57 9.61 -14.75
CA ASN A 12 6.84 9.38 -15.43
C ASN A 12 7.68 8.34 -14.65
N ALA A 13 8.70 7.80 -15.32
CA ALA A 13 9.59 6.79 -14.74
C ALA A 13 10.27 7.29 -13.44
N ALA A 14 10.52 8.60 -13.31
CA ALA A 14 11.10 9.18 -12.10
C ALA A 14 10.14 9.10 -10.90
N THR A 15 8.85 9.38 -11.12
CA THR A 15 7.82 9.29 -10.06
C THR A 15 7.60 7.83 -9.63
N GLN A 16 7.59 6.89 -10.57
CA GLN A 16 7.56 5.44 -10.30
C GLN A 16 8.78 5.00 -9.47
N ARG A 17 9.98 5.46 -9.83
CA ARG A 17 11.20 5.15 -9.08
C ARG A 17 11.18 5.73 -7.67
N ALA A 18 10.73 6.98 -7.50
CA ALA A 18 10.60 7.60 -6.18
C ALA A 18 9.59 6.85 -5.30
N ARG A 19 8.46 6.43 -5.89
CA ARG A 19 7.46 5.56 -5.24
C ARG A 19 8.07 4.25 -4.74
N GLN A 20 8.92 3.60 -5.53
CA GLN A 20 9.58 2.35 -5.17
C GLN A 20 10.65 2.51 -4.07
N GLN A 21 11.10 3.73 -3.80
CA GLN A 21 12.09 4.01 -2.75
C GLN A 21 11.47 4.17 -1.35
N THR A 22 10.13 4.26 -1.24
CA THR A 22 9.47 4.40 0.06
C THR A 22 9.67 3.14 0.90
N VAL A 23 9.77 3.33 2.22
CA VAL A 23 10.08 2.24 3.16
C VAL A 23 9.09 1.09 2.98
N GLY A 24 7.80 1.42 2.84
CA GLY A 24 6.73 0.44 2.66
C GLY A 24 6.85 -0.41 1.39
N ARG A 25 7.41 0.12 0.30
CA ARG A 25 7.60 -0.64 -0.94
C ARG A 25 8.89 -1.48 -0.96
N ARG A 26 9.84 -1.20 -0.07
CA ARG A 26 11.13 -1.94 0.04
C ARG A 26 11.08 -3.10 1.02
N MET A 27 10.17 -3.06 1.99
CA MET A 27 10.02 -4.08 3.01
C MET A 27 9.32 -5.34 2.47
N VAL A 28 9.68 -6.48 3.05
CA VAL A 28 8.90 -7.72 2.95
C VAL A 28 7.90 -7.71 4.10
N TRP A 29 6.62 -7.75 3.75
CA TRP A 29 5.50 -7.76 4.67
C TRP A 29 5.01 -9.18 4.90
N ASN A 30 4.50 -9.45 6.09
CA ASN A 30 3.73 -10.65 6.32
C ASN A 30 2.22 -10.34 6.35
N ARG A 31 1.41 -11.34 6.05
CA ARG A 31 -0.01 -11.38 6.43
C ARG A 31 -0.27 -12.60 7.30
N VAL A 32 -1.38 -12.59 8.05
CA VAL A 32 -1.86 -13.69 8.91
C VAL A 32 -0.95 -14.02 10.11
N SER A 33 0.36 -14.18 9.94
CA SER A 33 1.31 -14.54 10.99
C SER A 33 2.67 -13.85 10.79
N GLY A 34 3.60 -14.01 11.73
CA GLY A 34 4.95 -13.44 11.66
C GLY A 34 5.04 -11.94 12.01
N PRO A 35 6.25 -11.35 11.93
CA PRO A 35 6.49 -9.93 12.20
C PRO A 35 5.97 -9.03 11.06
N ASN A 36 5.88 -7.72 11.26
CA ASN A 36 5.53 -6.77 10.19
C ASN A 36 4.24 -7.15 9.44
N ARG A 37 3.17 -7.40 10.19
CA ARG A 37 1.88 -7.80 9.62
C ARG A 37 1.13 -6.63 9.00
N ILE A 38 1.22 -6.49 7.68
CA ILE A 38 0.61 -5.37 6.95
C ILE A 38 -0.91 -5.34 7.09
N ASP A 39 -1.54 -6.51 7.25
CA ASP A 39 -2.97 -6.73 7.47
C ASP A 39 -3.48 -6.31 8.87
N LEU A 40 -2.55 -5.90 9.76
CA LEU A 40 -2.84 -5.58 11.16
C LEU A 40 -2.28 -4.23 11.62
N ILE A 41 -1.00 -3.96 11.39
CA ILE A 41 -0.27 -2.84 12.04
C ILE A 41 -0.81 -1.45 11.69
N TYR A 42 -1.53 -1.35 10.56
CA TYR A 42 -2.07 -0.10 10.05
C TYR A 42 -3.52 0.16 10.43
N ARG A 43 -4.22 -0.77 11.11
CA ARG A 43 -5.60 -0.52 11.57
C ARG A 43 -5.65 0.70 12.50
N ASP A 44 -6.69 1.52 12.33
CA ASP A 44 -6.90 2.81 13.03
C ASP A 44 -5.81 3.87 12.80
N LYS A 45 -4.78 3.60 11.98
CA LYS A 45 -3.78 4.62 11.64
C LYS A 45 -4.39 5.67 10.71
N PRO A 46 -4.01 6.96 10.86
CA PRO A 46 -4.48 8.01 9.97
C PRO A 46 -3.94 7.81 8.55
N LEU A 47 -4.70 8.24 7.54
CA LEU A 47 -4.30 8.11 6.13
C LEU A 47 -2.92 8.72 5.83
N ARG A 48 -2.54 9.79 6.55
CA ARG A 48 -1.21 10.43 6.43
C ARG A 48 -0.08 9.44 6.73
N THR A 49 -0.25 8.55 7.72
CA THR A 49 0.73 7.52 8.04
C THR A 49 0.93 6.58 6.86
N ILE A 50 -0.15 6.15 6.21
CA ILE A 50 -0.08 5.27 5.02
C ILE A 50 0.69 5.98 3.91
N ARG A 51 0.37 7.25 3.64
CA ARG A 51 1.08 8.05 2.64
C ARG A 51 2.56 8.25 2.95
N THR A 52 2.93 8.44 4.22
CA THR A 52 4.34 8.56 4.63
C THR A 52 5.11 7.26 4.41
N VAL A 53 4.51 6.12 4.70
CA VAL A 53 5.20 4.83 4.60
C VAL A 53 5.28 4.32 3.16
N PHE A 54 4.18 4.41 2.42
CA PHE A 54 4.07 3.82 1.08
C PHE A 54 4.21 4.85 -0.05
N GLY A 55 4.10 6.15 0.24
CA GLY A 55 4.02 7.21 -0.75
C GLY A 55 2.60 7.34 -1.32
N ASP A 56 2.52 7.93 -2.51
CA ASP A 56 1.25 8.03 -3.22
C ASP A 56 0.75 6.65 -3.67
N PRO A 57 -0.57 6.40 -3.57
CA PRO A 57 -1.18 5.16 -4.02
C PRO A 57 -1.12 5.03 -5.54
N ASP A 58 -1.21 3.79 -6.01
CA ASP A 58 -1.24 3.45 -7.42
C ASP A 58 -2.64 3.63 -8.02
N ALA A 59 -3.68 3.48 -7.20
CA ALA A 59 -5.05 3.86 -7.53
C ALA A 59 -5.81 4.33 -6.29
N THR A 60 -6.79 5.20 -6.49
CA THR A 60 -7.72 5.67 -5.46
C THR A 60 -9.15 5.53 -5.95
N ASN A 61 -10.06 5.04 -5.11
CA ASN A 61 -11.49 5.05 -5.36
C ASN A 61 -12.22 5.46 -4.08
N ASP A 62 -12.98 6.56 -4.09
CA ASP A 62 -13.72 7.18 -2.98
C ASP A 62 -12.97 7.23 -1.63
N GLN A 63 -12.87 6.09 -0.96
CA GLN A 63 -12.31 5.87 0.38
C GLN A 63 -11.29 4.73 0.43
N ARG A 64 -10.78 4.25 -0.71
CA ARG A 64 -9.83 3.14 -0.81
C ARG A 64 -8.59 3.56 -1.56
N TRP A 65 -7.44 3.22 -1.01
CA TRP A 65 -6.14 3.41 -1.67
C TRP A 65 -5.50 2.06 -1.94
N THR A 66 -5.16 1.83 -3.20
CA THR A 66 -4.51 0.61 -3.68
C THR A 66 -3.04 0.85 -3.90
N TYR A 67 -2.20 -0.03 -3.37
CA TYR A 67 -0.76 -0.04 -3.55
C TYR A 67 -0.35 -1.38 -4.18
N LYS A 68 0.36 -1.33 -5.30
CA LYS A 68 0.79 -2.50 -6.07
C LYS A 68 2.31 -2.66 -6.05
N GLY A 69 2.77 -3.85 -6.45
CA GLY A 69 4.20 -4.17 -6.55
C GLY A 69 4.88 -4.29 -5.19
N LEU A 70 4.12 -4.65 -4.15
CA LEU A 70 4.64 -4.94 -2.82
C LEU A 70 5.19 -6.37 -2.77
N ARG A 71 5.94 -6.66 -1.69
CA ARG A 71 6.38 -8.02 -1.36
C ARG A 71 5.65 -8.44 -0.09
N ILE A 72 4.52 -9.10 -0.25
CA ILE A 72 3.71 -9.58 0.88
C ILE A 72 3.71 -11.10 0.83
N GLN A 73 4.10 -11.73 1.92
CA GLN A 73 4.10 -13.18 2.04
C GLN A 73 3.10 -13.62 3.10
N ASP A 74 2.48 -14.78 2.90
CA ASP A 74 1.72 -15.49 3.91
C ASP A 74 2.57 -16.68 4.39
N PRO A 75 3.18 -16.59 5.59
CA PRO A 75 4.03 -17.68 6.09
C PRO A 75 3.27 -18.98 6.39
N THR A 76 1.93 -18.93 6.45
CA THR A 76 1.11 -20.10 6.81
C THR A 76 0.89 -21.04 5.64
N ASP A 77 0.74 -20.50 4.43
CA ASP A 77 0.51 -21.27 3.19
C ASP A 77 1.55 -20.99 2.09
N ASN A 78 2.60 -20.23 2.41
CA ASN A 78 3.72 -19.85 1.56
C ASN A 78 3.30 -19.10 0.27
N ARG A 79 2.13 -18.43 0.28
CA ARG A 79 1.67 -17.62 -0.84
C ARG A 79 2.29 -16.22 -0.83
N MET A 80 2.49 -15.70 -2.04
CA MET A 80 2.97 -14.34 -2.28
C MET A 80 1.83 -13.49 -2.85
N TYR A 81 1.77 -12.25 -2.38
CA TYR A 81 0.83 -11.22 -2.75
C TYR A 81 1.61 -9.94 -3.06
N ASP A 82 1.07 -9.11 -3.94
CA ASP A 82 1.75 -7.89 -4.37
C ASP A 82 0.90 -6.63 -4.18
N THR A 83 -0.34 -6.79 -3.75
CA THR A 83 -1.31 -5.71 -3.67
C THR A 83 -1.91 -5.62 -2.26
N VAL A 84 -1.96 -4.38 -1.73
CA VAL A 84 -2.73 -4.04 -0.53
C VAL A 84 -3.70 -2.91 -0.86
N ILE A 85 -4.89 -3.02 -0.31
CA ILE A 85 -5.93 -1.99 -0.40
C ILE A 85 -6.29 -1.57 1.01
N PHE A 86 -6.06 -0.30 1.33
CA PHE A 86 -6.50 0.31 2.59
C PHE A 86 -7.85 1.00 2.36
N SER A 87 -8.87 0.60 3.11
CA SER A 87 -10.13 1.36 3.19
C SER A 87 -10.08 2.34 4.35
N PHE A 88 -10.63 3.53 4.15
CA PHE A 88 -10.59 4.61 5.12
C PHE A 88 -12.01 4.98 5.58
N LYS A 89 -12.17 5.18 6.88
CA LYS A 89 -13.39 5.74 7.48
C LYS A 89 -12.99 6.84 8.44
N LYS A 90 -13.59 8.04 8.28
CA LYS A 90 -13.27 9.22 9.09
C LYS A 90 -11.74 9.54 9.12
N GLY A 91 -11.07 9.37 7.99
CA GLY A 91 -9.65 9.69 7.82
C GLY A 91 -8.65 8.67 8.38
N LYS A 92 -9.11 7.52 8.86
CA LYS A 92 -8.28 6.43 9.39
C LYS A 92 -8.55 5.11 8.67
N VAL A 93 -7.57 4.20 8.68
CA VAL A 93 -7.72 2.85 8.10
C VAL A 93 -8.77 2.07 8.89
N ALA A 94 -9.82 1.65 8.18
CA ALA A 94 -10.88 0.81 8.72
C ALA A 94 -10.64 -0.65 8.40
N GLU A 95 -10.33 -0.97 7.13
CA GLU A 95 -10.12 -2.34 6.66
C GLU A 95 -8.90 -2.41 5.74
N ILE A 96 -8.34 -3.61 5.64
CA ILE A 96 -7.15 -3.90 4.86
C ILE A 96 -7.42 -5.17 4.07
N TYR A 97 -7.26 -5.08 2.75
CA TYR A 97 -7.44 -6.20 1.83
C TYR A 97 -6.09 -6.53 1.16
N ILE A 98 -5.81 -7.82 0.99
CA ILE A 98 -4.57 -8.32 0.39
C ILE A 98 -4.94 -9.18 -0.81
N GLU A 99 -4.37 -8.84 -1.96
CA GLU A 99 -4.63 -9.44 -3.27
C GLU A 99 -3.34 -9.89 -3.96
#